data_AF-A0A1N6E1A3-F1
#
_entry.id   AF-A0A1N6E1A3-F1
#
_cell.length_a   1.000
_cell.length_b   1.000
_cell.length_c   1.000
_cell.angle_alpha   90.00
_cell.angle_beta   90.00
_cell.angle_gamma   90.00
#
_symmetry.space_group_name_H-M   'P 1'
#
loop_
_entity.id
_entity.type
_entity.pdbx_description
1 polymer ?
#
loop_
_entity_poly.entity_id
_entity_poly.type
_entity_poly.pdbx_seq_one_letter_code
_entity_poly.pdbx_strand_id
1 'polypeptide(L)'
;MKLFLKIIPIIILFVLPSTMSGQSEKEYEVIIDSAIQKMFRKEHTKSLEMLIRVKSVSEQKKWDKSNFRATNNIGLNYYLMTDFGEALKYYLEAYDIATNMPDKKHVMTVVNNIAILYFQEKNNKKAYEYFLKAYQTAKENNRNEKAGAYAVNLGLVLNKLNKINEAYKYIQEAEILTKDDPKVNIMNKMALAENLYLKKKFEESEAIIDNLIPKLEADNQTENLVFILLIKAQINEKKGDFTQAKSLALQARKLSPNINNREEVYNYLSKINAESKNYDESLKYKDSVIIANDSISRINNSALFNNGKIKFEMQNYQFELKESHQRLKDERKIFYIIIASAVIIILLVLLFLYNNSIKYRQQKKITQLEFEKKQSDNLILTQQLKEQETLSLLEKERLKNEIEQQNRQLTSQALTISSRNDVVEEIIEAIVNQPEISNNTKLVNSIKDLKIQLKTNNQWDSFFKHFEGVNQNFITTLKERHPDLSSSEIRFICYVYMNLSHKEIASILNISPESCRKRKERISKKINLPDKINLYDYISAI
;
A
#
# COMPACT_ATOMS: atom_id res chain seq x y z
N MET A 1 -0.61 -7.86 26.55
CA MET A 1 -1.52 -8.04 25.38
C MET A 1 -2.88 -7.35 25.58
N LYS A 2 -2.93 -6.10 26.10
CA LYS A 2 -4.19 -5.32 26.21
C LYS A 2 -4.00 -3.78 26.15
N LEU A 3 -2.89 -3.28 25.58
CA LEU A 3 -2.67 -1.84 25.39
C LEU A 3 -2.50 -1.37 23.93
N PHE A 4 -2.53 -2.29 22.95
CA PHE A 4 -2.27 -1.98 21.54
C PHE A 4 -3.53 -1.70 20.69
N LEU A 5 -4.72 -1.64 21.31
CA LEU A 5 -6.01 -1.58 20.60
C LEU A 5 -6.72 -0.22 20.63
N LYS A 6 -6.07 0.87 21.08
CA LYS A 6 -6.75 2.17 21.26
C LYS A 6 -6.14 3.37 20.52
N ILE A 7 -5.21 3.17 19.57
CA ILE A 7 -4.70 4.26 18.73
C ILE A 7 -4.79 3.86 17.25
N ILE A 8 -6.01 3.69 16.75
CA ILE A 8 -6.35 3.91 15.34
C ILE A 8 -7.77 4.49 15.33
N PRO A 9 -7.88 5.82 15.38
CA PRO A 9 -8.58 6.46 14.29
C PRO A 9 -7.75 7.65 13.79
N ILE A 10 -7.94 7.99 12.51
CA ILE A 10 -7.42 9.16 11.79
C ILE A 10 -6.36 8.78 10.73
N ILE A 11 -6.74 9.06 9.48
CA ILE A 11 -6.02 8.93 8.19
C ILE A 11 -6.21 7.58 7.45
N ILE A 12 -7.47 7.20 7.25
CA ILE A 12 -7.91 6.60 5.97
C ILE A 12 -9.26 7.27 5.63
N LEU A 13 -9.27 8.59 5.52
CA LEU A 13 -10.17 9.24 4.56
C LEU A 13 -9.38 9.21 3.26
N PHE A 14 -9.44 8.07 2.56
CA PHE A 14 -9.19 8.11 1.13
C PHE A 14 -10.12 9.22 0.63
N VAL A 15 -9.53 10.26 0.03
CA VAL A 15 -10.17 10.87 -1.12
C VAL A 15 -10.35 9.71 -2.08
N LEU A 16 -11.43 8.95 -1.91
CA LEU A 16 -12.06 8.25 -3.00
C LEU A 16 -12.15 9.36 -4.03
N PRO A 17 -11.42 9.31 -5.17
CA PRO A 17 -11.75 10.20 -6.26
C PRO A 17 -13.22 9.96 -6.40
N SER A 18 -14.01 11.00 -6.08
CA SER A 18 -15.47 10.94 -6.01
C SER A 18 -15.83 9.97 -7.08
N THR A 19 -16.38 8.82 -6.70
CA THR A 19 -16.99 7.94 -7.68
C THR A 19 -17.99 8.88 -8.32
N MET A 20 -17.58 9.50 -9.44
CA MET A 20 -18.48 9.96 -10.46
C MET A 20 -19.17 8.65 -10.72
N SER A 21 -20.33 8.50 -10.06
CA SER A 21 -21.42 7.65 -10.49
C SER A 21 -21.27 7.61 -11.99
N GLY A 22 -20.87 6.45 -12.53
CA GLY A 22 -20.61 6.31 -13.95
C GLY A 22 -21.86 6.82 -14.63
N GLN A 23 -21.81 8.05 -15.14
CA GLN A 23 -23.00 8.77 -15.55
C GLN A 23 -23.67 7.88 -16.57
N SER A 24 -24.93 7.55 -16.34
CA SER A 24 -25.61 6.58 -17.20
C SER A 24 -25.75 7.15 -18.61
N GLU A 25 -25.84 6.29 -19.63
CA GLU A 25 -26.17 6.72 -21.00
C GLU A 25 -27.42 7.61 -21.01
N LYS A 26 -28.39 7.31 -20.11
CA LYS A 26 -29.62 8.08 -19.91
C LYS A 26 -29.40 9.53 -19.48
N GLU A 27 -28.38 9.84 -18.69
CA GLU A 27 -28.05 11.23 -18.34
C GLU A 27 -27.56 12.02 -19.55
N TYR A 28 -26.78 11.38 -20.44
CA TYR A 28 -26.33 12.00 -21.67
C TYR A 28 -27.46 12.21 -22.67
N GLU A 29 -28.48 11.35 -22.68
CA GLU A 29 -29.70 11.58 -23.46
C GLU A 29 -30.43 12.87 -23.03
N VAL A 30 -30.46 13.18 -21.73
CA VAL A 30 -31.03 14.46 -21.22
C VAL A 30 -30.21 15.67 -21.68
N ILE A 31 -28.87 15.53 -21.72
CA ILE A 31 -27.98 16.58 -22.23
C ILE A 31 -28.24 16.82 -23.72
N ILE A 32 -28.43 15.76 -24.51
CA ILE A 32 -28.79 15.87 -25.94
C ILE A 32 -30.11 16.65 -26.09
N ASP A 33 -31.14 16.28 -25.33
CA ASP A 33 -32.45 16.96 -25.42
C ASP A 33 -32.35 18.45 -25.04
N SER A 34 -31.56 18.78 -24.02
CA SER A 34 -31.27 20.18 -23.65
C SER A 34 -30.50 20.93 -24.75
N ALA A 35 -29.53 20.27 -25.40
CA ALA A 35 -28.80 20.84 -26.51
C ALA A 35 -29.69 21.08 -27.73
N ILE A 36 -30.64 20.18 -28.01
CA ILE A 36 -31.65 20.37 -29.07
C ILE A 36 -32.53 21.59 -28.78
N GLN A 37 -32.97 21.79 -27.54
CA GLN A 37 -33.73 22.98 -27.16
C GLN A 37 -32.93 24.27 -27.38
N LYS A 38 -31.64 24.28 -27.02
CA LYS A 38 -30.74 25.41 -27.26
C LYS A 38 -30.55 25.71 -28.74
N MET A 39 -30.39 24.67 -29.56
CA MET A 39 -30.32 24.79 -31.02
C MET A 39 -31.57 25.48 -31.58
N PHE A 40 -32.77 25.06 -31.17
CA PHE A 40 -34.01 25.70 -31.63
C PHE A 40 -34.23 27.12 -31.09
N ARG A 41 -33.58 27.47 -29.97
CA ARG A 41 -33.49 28.87 -29.47
C ARG A 41 -32.40 29.70 -30.16
N LYS A 42 -31.75 29.15 -31.19
CA LYS A 42 -30.61 29.75 -31.90
C LYS A 42 -29.36 29.98 -31.01
N GLU A 43 -29.27 29.30 -29.86
CA GLU A 43 -28.05 29.23 -29.04
C GLU A 43 -27.10 28.14 -29.61
N HIS A 44 -26.69 28.32 -30.87
CA HIS A 44 -25.97 27.29 -31.65
C HIS A 44 -24.66 26.84 -31.00
N THR A 45 -23.81 27.78 -30.56
CA THR A 45 -22.51 27.49 -29.92
C THR A 45 -22.67 26.58 -28.69
N LYS A 46 -23.55 26.94 -27.75
CA LYS A 46 -23.78 26.14 -26.54
C LYS A 46 -24.34 24.75 -26.85
N SER A 47 -25.22 24.67 -27.85
CA SER A 47 -25.73 23.38 -28.31
C SER A 47 -24.61 22.51 -28.89
N LEU A 48 -23.73 23.08 -29.73
CA LEU A 48 -22.57 22.37 -30.28
C LEU A 48 -21.61 21.90 -29.19
N GLU A 49 -21.26 22.75 -28.21
CA GLU A 49 -20.41 22.36 -27.07
C GLU A 49 -20.98 21.14 -26.33
N MET A 50 -22.28 21.17 -26.01
CA MET A 50 -22.96 20.08 -25.32
C MET A 50 -22.97 18.79 -26.16
N LEU A 51 -23.30 18.89 -27.45
CA LEU A 51 -23.35 17.73 -28.34
C LEU A 51 -21.96 17.14 -28.61
N ILE A 52 -20.93 17.98 -28.80
CA ILE A 52 -19.53 17.55 -28.99
C ILE A 52 -19.02 16.83 -27.75
N ARG A 53 -19.36 17.33 -26.55
CA ARG A 53 -19.03 16.65 -25.29
C ARG A 53 -19.71 15.27 -25.22
N VAL A 54 -21.01 15.18 -25.55
CA VAL A 54 -21.73 13.91 -25.55
C VAL A 54 -21.12 12.94 -26.57
N LYS A 55 -20.81 13.41 -27.79
CA LYS A 55 -20.14 12.62 -28.83
C LYS A 55 -18.82 12.03 -28.31
N SER A 56 -17.93 12.86 -27.74
CA SER A 56 -16.66 12.39 -27.20
C SER A 56 -16.82 11.34 -26.10
N VAL A 57 -17.79 11.49 -25.18
CA VAL A 57 -17.99 10.53 -24.09
C VAL A 57 -18.61 9.24 -24.63
N SER A 58 -19.60 9.33 -25.50
CA SER A 58 -20.28 8.18 -26.09
C SER A 58 -19.35 7.34 -26.98
N GLU A 59 -18.40 7.95 -27.70
CA GLU A 59 -17.33 7.23 -28.40
C GLU A 59 -16.43 6.42 -27.46
N GLN A 60 -15.98 7.04 -26.36
CA GLN A 60 -15.13 6.36 -25.37
C GLN A 60 -15.85 5.21 -24.68
N LYS A 61 -17.16 5.35 -24.45
CA LYS A 61 -18.01 4.36 -23.78
C LYS A 61 -18.66 3.36 -24.72
N LYS A 62 -18.51 3.53 -26.04
CA LYS A 62 -19.17 2.74 -27.10
C LYS A 62 -20.70 2.76 -26.98
N TRP A 63 -21.26 3.94 -26.71
CA TRP A 63 -22.71 4.17 -26.71
C TRP A 63 -23.16 4.64 -28.09
N ASP A 64 -23.29 3.71 -29.03
CA ASP A 64 -23.57 4.01 -30.44
C ASP A 64 -24.85 4.85 -30.62
N LYS A 65 -25.86 4.64 -29.78
CA LYS A 65 -27.12 5.38 -29.83
C LYS A 65 -26.93 6.85 -29.47
N SER A 66 -26.33 7.15 -28.31
CA SER A 66 -26.05 8.54 -27.93
C SER A 66 -25.04 9.19 -28.89
N ASN A 67 -24.07 8.44 -29.40
CA ASN A 67 -23.12 8.93 -30.39
C ASN A 67 -23.82 9.33 -31.70
N PHE A 68 -24.68 8.46 -32.23
CA PHE A 68 -25.52 8.77 -33.39
C PHE A 68 -26.38 10.01 -33.14
N ARG A 69 -27.12 10.06 -32.02
CA ARG A 69 -28.02 11.18 -31.72
C ARG A 69 -27.23 12.49 -31.60
N ALA A 70 -26.09 12.50 -30.92
CA ALA A 70 -25.26 13.68 -30.79
C ALA A 70 -24.75 14.14 -32.17
N THR A 71 -24.14 13.23 -32.93
CA THR A 71 -23.55 13.51 -34.25
C THR A 71 -24.60 14.00 -35.25
N ASN A 72 -25.77 13.34 -35.33
CA ASN A 72 -26.85 13.78 -36.20
C ASN A 72 -27.40 15.16 -35.81
N ASN A 73 -27.47 15.48 -34.52
CA ASN A 73 -27.93 16.81 -34.09
C ASN A 73 -26.86 17.90 -34.25
N ILE A 74 -25.57 17.56 -34.25
CA ILE A 74 -24.51 18.49 -34.70
C ILE A 74 -24.74 18.84 -36.17
N GLY A 75 -25.00 17.84 -37.02
CA GLY A 75 -25.36 18.06 -38.42
C GLY A 75 -26.60 18.95 -38.59
N LEU A 76 -27.65 18.70 -37.80
CA LEU A 76 -28.86 19.55 -37.80
C LEU A 76 -28.58 20.98 -37.35
N ASN A 77 -27.70 21.15 -36.37
CA ASN A 77 -27.31 22.47 -35.87
C ASN A 77 -26.63 23.29 -36.97
N TYR A 78 -25.67 22.71 -37.68
CA TYR A 78 -25.04 23.34 -38.86
C TYR A 78 -26.03 23.57 -40.01
N TYR A 79 -26.97 22.64 -40.25
CA TYR A 79 -28.01 22.81 -41.25
C TYR A 79 -28.90 24.04 -40.94
N LEU A 80 -29.28 24.24 -39.67
CA LEU A 80 -30.04 25.42 -39.25
C LEU A 80 -29.23 26.72 -39.33
N MET A 81 -27.90 26.63 -39.26
CA MET A 81 -26.98 27.73 -39.52
C MET A 81 -26.72 27.95 -41.03
N THR A 82 -27.38 27.20 -41.91
CA THR A 82 -27.19 27.19 -43.37
C THR A 82 -25.78 26.79 -43.83
N ASP A 83 -24.99 26.18 -42.95
CA ASP A 83 -23.68 25.59 -43.27
C ASP A 83 -23.86 24.15 -43.76
N PHE A 84 -24.31 24.01 -45.01
CA PHE A 84 -24.60 22.69 -45.59
C PHE A 84 -23.34 21.83 -45.76
N GLY A 85 -22.15 22.43 -45.85
CA GLY A 85 -20.89 21.71 -45.92
C GLY A 85 -20.58 20.93 -44.64
N GLU A 86 -20.58 21.60 -43.48
CA GLU A 86 -20.39 20.90 -42.20
C GLU A 86 -21.59 20.02 -41.85
N ALA A 87 -22.83 20.44 -42.16
CA ALA A 87 -24.01 19.62 -41.92
C ALA A 87 -23.91 18.26 -42.64
N LEU A 88 -23.55 18.26 -43.93
CA LEU A 88 -23.37 17.04 -44.71
C LEU A 88 -22.26 16.15 -44.13
N LYS A 89 -21.13 16.73 -43.72
CA LYS A 89 -20.03 16.00 -43.09
C LYS A 89 -20.50 15.25 -41.83
N TYR A 90 -21.20 15.91 -40.91
CA TYR A 90 -21.70 15.26 -39.69
C TYR A 90 -22.87 14.30 -39.97
N TYR A 91 -23.70 14.55 -40.98
CA TYR A 91 -24.70 13.57 -41.41
C TYR A 91 -24.07 12.31 -42.01
N LEU A 92 -22.98 12.42 -42.76
CA LEU A 92 -22.24 11.25 -43.26
C LEU A 92 -21.60 10.47 -42.11
N GLU A 93 -21.00 11.16 -41.13
CA GLU A 93 -20.48 10.51 -39.92
C GLU A 93 -21.59 9.80 -39.13
N ALA A 94 -22.76 10.43 -38.96
CA ALA A 94 -23.92 9.81 -38.33
C ALA A 94 -24.47 8.62 -39.14
N TYR A 95 -24.38 8.66 -40.47
CA TYR A 95 -24.73 7.54 -41.34
C TYR A 95 -23.79 6.34 -41.12
N ASP A 96 -22.48 6.58 -41.00
CA ASP A 96 -21.50 5.52 -40.72
C ASP A 96 -21.75 4.89 -39.35
N ILE A 97 -22.09 5.68 -38.32
CA ILE A 97 -22.50 5.14 -37.01
C ILE A 97 -23.78 4.30 -37.18
N ALA A 98 -24.81 4.84 -37.83
CA ALA A 98 -26.11 4.20 -37.96
C ALA A 98 -26.09 2.89 -38.76
N THR A 99 -25.23 2.79 -39.78
CA THR A 99 -25.12 1.56 -40.61
C THR A 99 -24.57 0.38 -39.82
N ASN A 100 -23.70 0.66 -38.83
CA ASN A 100 -23.15 -0.32 -37.89
C ASN A 100 -24.14 -0.72 -36.78
N MET A 101 -25.24 0.01 -36.61
CA MET A 101 -26.26 -0.33 -35.62
C MET A 101 -27.21 -1.45 -36.14
N PRO A 102 -27.72 -2.32 -35.25
CA PRO A 102 -28.72 -3.34 -35.62
C PRO A 102 -30.03 -2.73 -36.15
N ASP A 103 -30.48 -1.62 -35.56
CA ASP A 103 -31.75 -0.97 -35.89
C ASP A 103 -31.58 0.06 -37.02
N LYS A 104 -32.19 -0.23 -38.17
CA LYS A 104 -32.13 0.63 -39.37
C LYS A 104 -32.90 1.95 -39.23
N LYS A 105 -33.61 2.21 -38.13
CA LYS A 105 -34.31 3.49 -37.94
C LYS A 105 -33.41 4.72 -37.99
N HIS A 106 -32.18 4.58 -37.51
CA HIS A 106 -31.21 5.68 -37.50
C HIS A 106 -30.71 5.97 -38.92
N VAL A 107 -30.53 4.93 -39.74
CA VAL A 107 -30.18 5.03 -41.16
C VAL A 107 -31.25 5.82 -41.91
N MET A 108 -32.54 5.48 -41.73
CA MET A 108 -33.64 6.20 -42.36
C MET A 108 -33.66 7.69 -42.00
N THR A 109 -33.45 7.99 -40.72
CA THR A 109 -33.48 9.36 -40.19
C THR A 109 -32.40 10.22 -40.83
N VAL A 110 -31.15 9.74 -40.82
CA VAL A 110 -30.02 10.52 -41.34
C VAL A 110 -30.03 10.62 -42.87
N VAL A 111 -30.45 9.55 -43.57
CA VAL A 111 -30.61 9.58 -45.03
C VAL A 111 -31.66 10.61 -45.44
N ASN A 112 -32.78 10.71 -44.70
CA ASN A 112 -33.78 11.74 -44.94
C ASN A 112 -33.23 13.15 -44.66
N ASN A 113 -32.40 13.35 -43.64
CA ASN A 113 -31.78 14.65 -43.37
C ASN A 113 -30.81 15.06 -44.50
N ILE A 114 -30.04 14.11 -45.05
CA ILE A 114 -29.19 14.33 -46.23
C ILE A 114 -30.04 14.71 -47.45
N ALA A 115 -31.17 14.04 -47.64
CA ALA A 115 -32.10 14.33 -48.73
C ALA A 115 -32.70 15.75 -48.62
N ILE A 116 -33.13 16.15 -47.42
CA ILE A 116 -33.63 17.50 -47.14
C ILE A 116 -32.54 18.54 -47.42
N LEU A 117 -31.29 18.28 -47.00
CA LEU A 117 -30.16 19.17 -47.29
C LEU A 117 -29.99 19.38 -48.80
N TYR A 118 -29.95 18.30 -49.59
CA TYR A 118 -29.85 18.44 -51.06
C TYR A 118 -31.08 19.11 -51.68
N PHE A 119 -32.27 18.94 -51.10
CA PHE A 119 -33.48 19.62 -51.54
C PHE A 119 -33.37 21.14 -51.31
N GLN A 120 -32.85 21.56 -50.16
CA GLN A 120 -32.59 22.97 -49.87
C GLN A 120 -31.53 23.59 -50.78
N GLU A 121 -30.49 22.82 -51.15
CA GLU A 121 -29.50 23.25 -52.15
C GLU A 121 -30.04 23.24 -53.59
N LYS A 122 -31.36 23.03 -53.78
CA LYS A 122 -32.03 22.91 -55.09
C LYS A 122 -31.47 21.78 -55.96
N ASN A 123 -30.72 20.83 -55.38
CA ASN A 123 -30.23 19.62 -56.05
C ASN A 123 -31.28 18.51 -55.98
N ASN A 124 -32.38 18.73 -56.72
CA ASN A 124 -33.56 17.86 -56.69
C ASN A 124 -33.26 16.41 -57.11
N LYS A 125 -32.25 16.19 -57.97
CA LYS A 125 -31.85 14.83 -58.39
C LYS A 125 -31.28 14.03 -57.22
N LYS A 126 -30.28 14.57 -56.52
CA LYS A 126 -29.72 13.91 -55.33
C LYS A 126 -30.75 13.81 -54.20
N ALA A 127 -31.54 14.85 -53.98
CA ALA A 127 -32.61 14.81 -52.99
C ALA A 127 -33.57 13.64 -53.24
N TYR A 128 -33.99 13.42 -54.50
CA TYR A 128 -34.80 12.27 -54.88
C TYR A 128 -34.12 10.94 -54.58
N GLU A 129 -32.84 10.76 -54.94
CA GLU A 129 -32.10 9.52 -54.68
C GLU A 129 -32.07 9.17 -53.18
N TYR A 130 -31.75 10.14 -52.32
CA TYR A 130 -31.72 9.91 -50.88
C TYR A 130 -33.12 9.77 -50.25
N PHE A 131 -34.12 10.54 -50.69
CA PHE A 131 -35.50 10.36 -50.23
C PHE A 131 -36.03 8.96 -50.60
N LEU A 132 -35.73 8.49 -51.82
CA LEU A 132 -36.12 7.16 -52.26
C LEU A 132 -35.47 6.07 -51.41
N LYS A 133 -34.18 6.21 -51.11
CA LYS A 133 -33.44 5.31 -50.22
C LYS A 133 -34.06 5.27 -48.81
N ALA A 134 -34.41 6.43 -48.23
CA ALA A 134 -35.08 6.49 -46.92
C ALA A 134 -36.47 5.83 -46.95
N TYR A 135 -37.27 6.10 -47.98
CA TYR A 135 -38.58 5.50 -48.19
C TYR A 135 -38.52 3.97 -48.32
N GLN A 136 -37.62 3.45 -49.18
CA GLN A 136 -37.44 2.00 -49.38
C GLN A 136 -37.01 1.32 -48.09
N THR A 137 -36.02 1.89 -47.39
CA THR A 137 -35.58 1.37 -46.08
C THR A 137 -36.74 1.33 -45.08
N ALA A 138 -37.61 2.35 -45.07
CA ALA A 138 -38.79 2.38 -44.21
C ALA A 138 -39.80 1.29 -44.54
N LYS A 139 -40.04 1.03 -45.83
CA LYS A 139 -40.92 -0.05 -46.28
C LYS A 139 -40.37 -1.43 -45.91
N GLU A 140 -39.10 -1.70 -46.20
CA GLU A 140 -38.43 -2.96 -45.89
C GLU A 140 -38.41 -3.29 -44.40
N ASN A 141 -38.40 -2.25 -43.54
CA ASN A 141 -38.38 -2.39 -42.09
C ASN A 141 -39.78 -2.23 -41.44
N ASN A 142 -40.86 -2.26 -42.23
CA ASN A 142 -42.25 -2.15 -41.75
C ASN A 142 -42.53 -0.88 -40.93
N ARG A 143 -41.93 0.25 -41.30
CA ARG A 143 -42.08 1.56 -40.64
C ARG A 143 -43.02 2.46 -41.45
N ASN A 144 -44.29 2.08 -41.49
CA ASN A 144 -45.32 2.71 -42.33
C ASN A 144 -45.48 4.23 -42.11
N GLU A 145 -45.46 4.70 -40.87
CA GLU A 145 -45.50 6.16 -40.56
C GLU A 145 -44.34 6.91 -41.22
N LYS A 146 -43.12 6.38 -41.11
CA LYS A 146 -41.92 6.98 -41.73
C LYS A 146 -41.96 6.87 -43.25
N ALA A 147 -42.39 5.74 -43.77
CA ALA A 147 -42.58 5.58 -45.21
C ALA A 147 -43.56 6.62 -45.77
N GLY A 148 -44.66 6.90 -45.07
CA GLY A 148 -45.60 7.95 -45.45
C GLY A 148 -44.97 9.34 -45.43
N ALA A 149 -44.27 9.71 -44.34
CA ALA A 149 -43.56 11.01 -44.28
C ALA A 149 -42.51 11.18 -45.39
N TYR A 150 -41.76 10.12 -45.72
CA TYR A 150 -40.79 10.16 -46.81
C TYR A 150 -41.45 10.17 -48.20
N ALA A 151 -42.63 9.56 -48.34
CA ALA A 151 -43.43 9.62 -49.56
C ALA A 151 -43.95 11.05 -49.83
N VAL A 152 -44.28 11.84 -48.80
CA VAL A 152 -44.57 13.28 -48.96
C VAL A 152 -43.37 14.02 -49.56
N ASN A 153 -42.17 13.79 -49.00
CA ASN A 153 -40.94 14.41 -49.51
C ASN A 153 -40.63 13.98 -50.95
N LEU A 154 -40.87 12.72 -51.30
CA LEU A 154 -40.80 12.22 -52.67
C LEU A 154 -41.79 12.93 -53.59
N GLY A 155 -43.04 13.13 -53.16
CA GLY A 155 -44.04 13.88 -53.89
C GLY A 155 -43.58 15.30 -54.23
N LEU A 156 -43.05 16.02 -53.24
CA LEU A 156 -42.54 17.38 -53.40
C LEU A 156 -41.35 17.43 -54.37
N VAL A 157 -40.33 16.58 -54.20
CA VAL A 157 -39.15 16.61 -55.09
C VAL A 157 -39.49 16.17 -56.50
N LEU A 158 -40.42 15.22 -56.68
CA LEU A 158 -40.86 14.76 -58.00
C LEU A 158 -41.69 15.84 -58.72
N ASN A 159 -42.51 16.63 -58.01
CA ASN A 159 -43.14 17.82 -58.58
C ASN A 159 -42.07 18.79 -59.13
N LYS A 160 -41.01 19.07 -58.37
CA LYS A 160 -39.89 19.94 -58.82
C LYS A 160 -39.10 19.35 -59.99
N LEU A 161 -39.04 18.03 -60.12
CA LEU A 161 -38.45 17.33 -61.27
C LEU A 161 -39.42 17.19 -62.45
N ASN A 162 -40.62 17.77 -62.37
CA ASN A 162 -41.69 17.66 -63.38
C ASN A 162 -42.14 16.20 -63.66
N LYS A 163 -41.95 15.29 -62.70
CA LYS A 163 -42.40 13.90 -62.74
C LYS A 163 -43.78 13.75 -62.09
N ILE A 164 -44.74 14.49 -62.64
CA ILE A 164 -46.04 14.80 -62.00
C ILE A 164 -46.84 13.53 -61.64
N ASN A 165 -46.88 12.53 -62.53
CA ASN A 165 -47.66 11.31 -62.28
C ASN A 165 -46.99 10.38 -61.25
N GLU A 166 -45.66 10.35 -61.19
CA GLU A 166 -44.94 9.63 -60.15
C GLU A 166 -45.14 10.29 -58.78
N ALA A 167 -45.04 11.63 -58.73
CA ALA A 167 -45.32 12.40 -57.53
C ALA A 167 -46.71 12.09 -56.96
N TYR A 168 -47.73 12.09 -57.83
CA TYR A 168 -49.11 11.80 -57.44
C TYR A 168 -49.26 10.42 -56.77
N LYS A 169 -48.57 9.39 -57.28
CA LYS A 169 -48.61 8.05 -56.66
C LYS A 169 -48.10 8.05 -55.23
N TYR A 170 -46.95 8.68 -54.98
CA TYR A 170 -46.38 8.78 -53.63
C TYR A 170 -47.24 9.64 -52.70
N ILE A 171 -47.84 10.72 -53.20
CA ILE A 171 -48.75 11.59 -52.42
C ILE A 171 -50.01 10.82 -52.00
N GLN A 172 -50.60 10.02 -52.89
CA GLN A 172 -51.77 9.19 -52.56
C GLN A 172 -51.41 8.11 -51.53
N GLU A 173 -50.25 7.50 -51.68
CA GLU A 173 -49.77 6.53 -50.69
C GLU A 173 -49.51 7.17 -49.33
N ALA A 174 -48.89 8.36 -49.30
CA ALA A 174 -48.65 9.11 -48.08
C ALA A 174 -49.97 9.43 -47.35
N GLU A 175 -51.01 9.86 -48.08
CA GLU A 175 -52.33 10.16 -47.50
C GLU A 175 -52.89 8.97 -46.70
N ILE A 176 -52.74 7.75 -47.22
CA ILE A 176 -53.19 6.52 -46.55
C ILE A 176 -52.34 6.24 -45.31
N LEU A 177 -51.02 6.40 -45.42
CA LEU A 177 -50.07 6.05 -44.35
C LEU A 177 -50.00 7.08 -43.22
N THR A 178 -50.37 8.34 -43.46
CA THR A 178 -50.20 9.45 -42.50
C THR A 178 -51.51 10.14 -42.14
N LYS A 179 -52.66 9.50 -42.42
CA LYS A 179 -54.00 10.00 -42.09
C LYS A 179 -54.10 10.55 -40.66
N ASP A 180 -53.48 9.85 -39.71
CA ASP A 180 -53.59 10.13 -38.28
C ASP A 180 -52.48 11.07 -37.76
N ASP A 181 -51.55 11.54 -38.61
CA ASP A 181 -50.54 12.55 -38.27
C ASP A 181 -50.92 13.91 -38.89
N PRO A 182 -51.48 14.85 -38.10
CA PRO A 182 -51.95 16.13 -38.63
C PRO A 182 -50.85 16.96 -39.32
N LYS A 183 -49.60 16.89 -38.84
CA LYS A 183 -48.51 17.71 -39.39
C LYS A 183 -48.07 17.19 -40.74
N VAL A 184 -47.88 15.87 -40.86
CA VAL A 184 -47.51 15.23 -42.13
C VAL A 184 -48.66 15.35 -43.14
N ASN A 185 -49.90 15.27 -42.69
CA ASN A 185 -51.09 15.47 -43.52
C ASN A 185 -51.14 16.88 -44.15
N ILE A 186 -50.81 17.95 -43.39
CA ILE A 186 -50.71 19.31 -43.95
C ILE A 186 -49.68 19.36 -45.08
N MET A 187 -48.48 18.82 -44.86
CA MET A 187 -47.43 18.79 -45.89
C MET A 187 -47.85 17.97 -47.12
N ASN A 188 -48.54 16.84 -46.92
CA ASN A 188 -49.07 16.02 -48.01
C ASN A 188 -50.09 16.79 -48.86
N LYS A 189 -51.01 17.50 -48.21
CA LYS A 189 -52.01 18.34 -48.90
C LYS A 189 -51.38 19.50 -49.67
N MET A 190 -50.32 20.10 -49.14
CA MET A 190 -49.56 21.12 -49.86
C MET A 190 -48.90 20.53 -51.12
N ALA A 191 -48.29 19.34 -51.00
CA ALA A 191 -47.70 18.63 -52.13
C ALA A 191 -48.77 18.24 -53.19
N LEU A 192 -49.95 17.83 -52.73
CA LEU A 192 -51.10 17.50 -53.57
C LEU A 192 -51.64 18.72 -54.31
N ALA A 193 -51.78 19.86 -53.64
CA ALA A 193 -52.21 21.11 -54.27
C ALA A 193 -51.24 21.51 -55.39
N GLU A 194 -49.93 21.52 -55.13
CA GLU A 194 -48.93 21.78 -56.17
C GLU A 194 -49.03 20.78 -57.32
N ASN A 195 -49.19 19.49 -57.02
CA ASN A 195 -49.33 18.45 -58.05
C ASN A 195 -50.57 18.66 -58.93
N LEU A 196 -51.72 18.98 -58.34
CA LEU A 196 -52.97 19.22 -59.06
C LEU A 196 -52.89 20.48 -59.93
N TYR A 197 -52.26 21.54 -59.42
CA TYR A 197 -51.92 22.72 -60.21
C TYR A 197 -51.09 22.34 -61.44
N LEU A 198 -50.02 21.56 -61.27
CA LEU A 198 -49.17 21.08 -62.37
C LEU A 198 -49.93 20.18 -63.37
N LYS A 199 -50.94 19.43 -62.90
CA LYS A 199 -51.87 18.66 -63.74
C LYS A 199 -52.95 19.50 -64.43
N LYS A 200 -52.97 20.82 -64.20
CA LYS A 200 -54.00 21.75 -64.70
C LYS A 200 -55.40 21.48 -64.14
N LYS A 201 -55.49 20.81 -62.98
CA LYS A 201 -56.74 20.57 -62.24
C LYS A 201 -56.95 21.69 -61.22
N PHE A 202 -57.22 22.89 -61.72
CA PHE A 202 -57.17 24.11 -60.93
C PHE A 202 -58.24 24.17 -59.84
N GLU A 203 -59.46 23.72 -60.12
CA GLU A 203 -60.58 23.70 -59.18
C GLU A 203 -60.31 22.76 -58.01
N GLU A 204 -59.81 21.55 -58.29
CA GLU A 204 -59.42 20.58 -57.25
C GLU A 204 -58.28 21.12 -56.39
N SER A 205 -57.28 21.76 -57.01
CA SER A 205 -56.17 22.37 -56.28
C SER A 205 -56.61 23.53 -55.39
N GLU A 206 -57.48 24.40 -55.90
CA GLU A 206 -57.98 25.57 -55.17
C GLU A 206 -58.83 25.16 -53.97
N ALA A 207 -59.67 24.14 -54.10
CA ALA A 207 -60.45 23.60 -52.99
C ALA A 207 -59.56 23.10 -51.82
N ILE A 208 -58.43 22.45 -52.13
CA ILE A 208 -57.46 22.02 -51.11
C ILE A 208 -56.82 23.24 -50.44
N ILE A 209 -56.40 24.22 -51.23
CA ILE A 209 -55.76 25.44 -50.75
C ILE A 209 -56.68 26.21 -49.79
N ASP A 210 -57.95 26.36 -50.16
CA ASP A 210 -58.94 27.08 -49.34
C ASP A 210 -59.20 26.39 -48.00
N ASN A 211 -59.05 25.06 -47.94
CA ASN A 211 -59.10 24.32 -46.68
C ASN A 211 -57.82 24.50 -45.83
N LEU A 212 -56.67 24.74 -46.46
CA LEU A 212 -55.37 24.85 -45.80
C LEU A 212 -55.11 26.23 -45.21
N ILE A 213 -55.47 27.31 -45.90
CA ILE A 213 -55.14 28.69 -45.49
C ILE A 213 -55.54 28.98 -44.03
N PRO A 214 -56.79 28.74 -43.58
CA PRO A 214 -57.18 29.04 -42.20
C PRO A 214 -56.38 28.26 -41.15
N LYS A 215 -55.95 27.04 -41.48
CA LYS A 215 -55.14 26.19 -40.58
C LYS A 215 -53.72 26.72 -40.47
N LEU A 216 -53.13 27.08 -41.60
CA LEU A 216 -51.77 27.64 -41.65
C LEU A 216 -51.69 28.99 -40.92
N GLU A 217 -52.73 29.81 -41.02
CA GLU A 217 -52.86 31.07 -40.27
C GLU A 217 -52.97 30.82 -38.76
N ALA A 218 -53.85 29.91 -38.32
CA ALA A 218 -54.02 29.58 -36.91
C ALA A 218 -52.73 29.05 -36.26
N ASP A 219 -51.97 28.24 -37.01
CA ASP A 219 -50.71 27.64 -36.55
C ASP A 219 -49.49 28.58 -36.71
N ASN A 220 -49.67 29.81 -37.21
CA ASN A 220 -48.60 30.76 -37.53
C ASN A 220 -47.52 30.19 -38.46
N GLN A 221 -47.90 29.35 -39.42
CA GLN A 221 -46.97 28.72 -40.38
C GLN A 221 -46.71 29.64 -41.59
N THR A 222 -46.06 30.77 -41.36
CA THR A 222 -45.93 31.85 -42.34
C THR A 222 -45.24 31.41 -43.64
N GLU A 223 -44.21 30.57 -43.58
CA GLU A 223 -43.51 30.08 -44.78
C GLU A 223 -44.40 29.18 -45.64
N ASN A 224 -45.12 28.25 -45.01
CA ASN A 224 -46.07 27.37 -45.69
C ASN A 224 -47.24 28.17 -46.29
N LEU A 225 -47.67 29.23 -45.59
CA LEU A 225 -48.72 30.13 -46.07
C LEU A 225 -48.28 30.91 -47.31
N VAL A 226 -47.03 31.41 -47.35
CA VAL A 226 -46.46 32.07 -48.54
C VAL A 226 -46.46 31.13 -49.74
N PHE A 227 -46.00 29.88 -49.55
CA PHE A 227 -45.98 28.88 -50.61
C PHE A 227 -47.39 28.60 -51.18
N ILE A 228 -48.37 28.38 -50.31
CA ILE A 228 -49.75 28.09 -50.71
C ILE A 228 -50.42 29.29 -51.40
N LEU A 229 -50.19 30.52 -50.91
CA LEU A 229 -50.69 31.74 -51.54
C LEU A 229 -50.11 31.95 -52.94
N LEU A 230 -48.83 31.60 -53.16
CA LEU A 230 -48.22 31.66 -54.49
C LEU A 230 -48.84 30.65 -55.46
N ILE A 231 -49.13 29.42 -55.02
CA ILE A 231 -49.85 28.46 -55.87
C ILE A 231 -51.25 28.99 -56.20
N LYS A 232 -51.97 29.54 -55.23
CA LYS A 232 -53.30 30.14 -55.48
C LYS A 232 -53.22 31.31 -56.46
N ALA A 233 -52.20 32.14 -56.34
CA ALA A 233 -51.94 33.23 -57.28
C ALA A 233 -51.70 32.69 -58.69
N GLN A 234 -50.88 31.64 -58.83
CA GLN A 234 -50.60 30.98 -60.10
C GLN A 234 -51.84 30.35 -60.72
N ILE A 235 -52.75 29.79 -59.91
CA ILE A 235 -54.05 29.29 -60.38
C ILE A 235 -54.88 30.43 -60.97
N ASN A 236 -54.99 31.56 -60.26
CA ASN A 236 -55.75 32.72 -60.73
C ASN A 236 -55.13 33.33 -62.00
N GLU A 237 -53.79 33.34 -62.13
CA GLU A 237 -53.07 33.70 -63.36
C GLU A 237 -53.54 32.81 -64.53
N LYS A 238 -53.57 31.48 -64.34
CA LYS A 238 -53.99 30.54 -65.38
C LYS A 238 -55.48 30.62 -65.74
N LYS A 239 -56.32 31.10 -64.82
CA LYS A 239 -57.75 31.41 -65.07
C LYS A 239 -57.96 32.77 -65.73
N GLY A 240 -56.91 33.61 -65.86
CA GLY A 240 -56.97 34.94 -66.44
C GLY A 240 -57.35 36.05 -65.44
N ASP A 241 -57.53 35.74 -64.16
CA ASP A 241 -57.77 36.74 -63.12
C ASP A 241 -56.46 37.28 -62.56
N PHE A 242 -55.83 38.15 -63.36
CA PHE A 242 -54.57 38.80 -63.00
C PHE A 242 -54.68 39.72 -61.78
N THR A 243 -55.87 40.29 -61.54
CA THR A 243 -56.12 41.18 -60.39
C THR A 243 -56.03 40.39 -59.09
N GLN A 244 -56.75 39.26 -59.01
CA GLN A 244 -56.73 38.41 -57.83
C GLN A 244 -55.37 37.73 -57.65
N ALA A 245 -54.75 37.27 -58.74
CA ALA A 245 -53.42 36.69 -58.70
C ALA A 245 -52.37 37.69 -58.14
N LYS A 246 -52.42 38.95 -58.56
CA LYS A 246 -51.56 40.02 -58.01
C LYS A 246 -51.87 40.30 -56.54
N SER A 247 -53.14 40.36 -56.15
CA SER A 247 -53.55 40.55 -54.74
C SER A 247 -52.97 39.47 -53.82
N LEU A 248 -53.11 38.19 -54.21
CA LEU A 248 -52.58 37.05 -53.46
C LEU A 248 -51.06 37.09 -53.36
N ALA A 249 -50.35 37.43 -54.44
CA ALA A 249 -48.90 37.59 -54.42
C ALA A 249 -48.45 38.74 -53.49
N LEU A 250 -49.21 39.83 -53.41
CA LEU A 250 -48.94 40.93 -52.47
C LEU A 250 -49.21 40.55 -51.02
N GLN A 251 -50.19 39.69 -50.76
CA GLN A 251 -50.41 39.09 -49.43
C GLN A 251 -49.24 38.19 -49.04
N ALA A 252 -48.79 37.32 -49.95
CA ALA A 252 -47.59 36.49 -49.75
C ALA A 252 -46.35 37.37 -49.48
N ARG A 253 -46.20 38.50 -50.16
CA ARG A 253 -45.12 39.47 -49.91
C ARG A 253 -45.18 40.05 -48.49
N LYS A 254 -46.37 40.42 -48.02
CA LYS A 254 -46.56 40.99 -46.66
C LYS A 254 -46.19 39.99 -45.58
N LEU A 255 -46.50 38.72 -45.81
CA LEU A 255 -46.22 37.62 -44.89
C LEU A 255 -44.75 37.22 -44.91
N SER A 256 -44.05 37.35 -46.04
CA SER A 256 -42.67 36.88 -46.25
C SER A 256 -41.68 37.42 -45.21
N PRO A 257 -41.38 36.61 -44.16
CA PRO A 257 -40.61 37.08 -43.03
C PRO A 257 -39.11 37.06 -43.33
N ASN A 258 -38.68 36.18 -44.23
CA ASN A 258 -37.29 35.98 -44.66
C ASN A 258 -37.07 36.55 -46.08
N ILE A 259 -35.87 37.09 -46.33
CA ILE A 259 -35.46 37.68 -47.60
C ILE A 259 -35.43 36.66 -48.76
N ASN A 260 -35.24 35.36 -48.47
CA ASN A 260 -35.29 34.29 -49.47
C ASN A 260 -36.69 34.13 -50.08
N ASN A 261 -37.74 34.13 -49.25
CA ASN A 261 -39.12 34.06 -49.72
C ASN A 261 -39.50 35.31 -50.52
N ARG A 262 -38.87 36.46 -50.21
CA ARG A 262 -39.07 37.69 -50.97
C ARG A 262 -38.54 37.57 -52.40
N GLU A 263 -37.43 36.87 -52.63
CA GLU A 263 -36.92 36.65 -54.00
C GLU A 263 -37.95 35.95 -54.88
N GLU A 264 -38.53 34.84 -54.42
CA GLU A 264 -39.53 34.08 -55.16
C GLU A 264 -40.80 34.91 -55.40
N VAL A 265 -41.29 35.60 -54.36
CA VAL A 265 -42.48 36.46 -54.46
C VAL A 265 -42.23 37.64 -55.41
N TYR A 266 -41.05 38.29 -55.37
CA TYR A 266 -40.73 39.39 -56.27
C TYR A 266 -40.52 38.92 -57.71
N ASN A 267 -39.93 37.75 -57.92
CA ASN A 267 -39.85 37.13 -59.25
C ASN A 267 -41.26 36.88 -59.82
N TYR A 268 -42.17 36.33 -59.01
CA TYR A 268 -43.56 36.12 -59.43
C TYR A 268 -44.29 37.46 -59.71
N LEU A 269 -44.15 38.45 -58.83
CA LEU A 269 -44.73 39.80 -59.03
C LEU A 269 -44.18 40.49 -60.29
N SER A 270 -42.88 40.34 -60.57
CA SER A 270 -42.29 40.87 -61.81
C SER A 270 -42.90 40.19 -63.04
N LYS A 271 -42.97 38.85 -63.03
CA LYS A 271 -43.55 38.04 -64.11
C LYS A 271 -45.01 38.42 -64.40
N ILE A 272 -45.87 38.43 -63.37
CA ILE A 272 -47.30 38.67 -63.57
C ILE A 272 -47.61 40.09 -64.07
N ASN A 273 -46.84 41.09 -63.62
CA ASN A 273 -47.00 42.46 -64.14
C ASN A 273 -46.55 42.56 -65.61
N ALA A 274 -45.51 41.83 -66.02
CA ALA A 274 -45.11 41.76 -67.43
C ALA A 274 -46.20 41.09 -68.29
N GLU A 275 -46.76 39.97 -67.84
CA GLU A 275 -47.87 39.28 -68.52
C GLU A 275 -49.13 40.16 -68.61
N SER A 276 -49.37 40.99 -67.58
CA SER A 276 -50.44 41.99 -67.56
C SER A 276 -50.12 43.27 -68.36
N LYS A 277 -49.00 43.31 -69.09
CA LYS A 277 -48.48 44.47 -69.85
C LYS A 277 -48.18 45.73 -69.00
N ASN A 278 -48.07 45.58 -67.68
CA ASN A 278 -47.66 46.61 -66.74
C ASN A 278 -46.14 46.63 -66.59
N TYR A 279 -45.43 46.99 -67.66
CA TYR A 279 -43.96 46.87 -67.72
C TYR A 279 -43.23 47.73 -66.68
N ASP A 280 -43.70 48.94 -66.38
CA ASP A 280 -43.09 49.81 -65.37
C ASP A 280 -43.07 49.14 -63.99
N GLU A 281 -44.20 48.53 -63.61
CA GLU A 281 -44.33 47.84 -62.33
C GLU A 281 -43.52 46.53 -62.33
N SER A 282 -43.48 45.83 -63.47
CA SER A 282 -42.63 44.64 -63.64
C SER A 282 -41.14 44.94 -63.42
N LEU A 283 -40.65 46.07 -63.95
CA LEU A 283 -39.27 46.53 -63.79
C LEU A 283 -38.97 46.88 -62.32
N LYS A 284 -39.86 47.58 -61.61
CA LYS A 284 -39.67 47.84 -60.17
C LYS A 284 -39.54 46.56 -59.34
N TYR A 285 -40.33 45.53 -59.67
CA TYR A 285 -40.19 44.23 -59.01
C TYR A 285 -38.90 43.52 -59.42
N LYS A 286 -38.43 43.71 -60.66
CA LYS A 286 -37.12 43.20 -61.10
C LYS A 286 -35.98 43.83 -60.30
N ASP A 287 -36.03 45.14 -60.06
CA ASP A 287 -35.08 45.84 -59.18
C ASP A 287 -35.15 45.30 -57.74
N SER A 288 -36.37 45.02 -57.26
CA SER A 288 -36.58 44.41 -55.94
C SER A 288 -35.95 43.01 -55.84
N VAL A 289 -35.94 42.22 -56.92
CA VAL A 289 -35.22 40.92 -56.97
C VAL A 289 -33.71 41.13 -56.85
N ILE A 290 -33.14 42.10 -57.56
CA ILE A 290 -31.70 42.41 -57.49
C ILE A 290 -31.32 42.84 -56.07
N ILE A 291 -32.07 43.77 -55.48
CA ILE A 291 -31.86 44.23 -54.10
C ILE A 291 -32.00 43.08 -53.09
N ALA A 292 -32.99 42.20 -53.29
CA ALA A 292 -33.16 41.02 -52.45
C ALA A 292 -31.94 40.08 -52.57
N ASN A 293 -31.44 39.82 -53.78
CA ASN A 293 -30.25 38.99 -54.02
C ASN A 293 -28.97 39.57 -53.42
N ASP A 294 -28.76 40.87 -53.53
CA ASP A 294 -27.63 41.56 -52.90
C ASP A 294 -27.72 41.49 -51.36
N SER A 295 -28.93 41.58 -50.83
CA SER A 295 -29.18 41.45 -49.39
C SER A 295 -28.98 40.01 -48.92
N ILE A 296 -29.45 39.02 -49.66
CA ILE A 296 -29.19 37.59 -49.44
C ILE A 296 -27.69 37.34 -49.42
N SER A 297 -26.95 37.85 -50.42
CA SER A 297 -25.50 37.67 -50.52
C SER A 297 -24.77 38.27 -49.33
N ARG A 298 -25.15 39.47 -48.90
CA ARG A 298 -24.58 40.10 -47.68
C ARG A 298 -24.90 39.31 -46.41
N ILE A 299 -26.13 38.83 -46.26
CA ILE A 299 -26.54 37.99 -45.12
C ILE A 299 -25.76 36.67 -45.13
N ASN A 300 -25.64 36.01 -46.28
CA ASN A 300 -24.89 34.76 -46.43
C ASN A 300 -23.40 34.96 -46.14
N ASN A 301 -22.79 36.06 -46.59
CA ASN A 301 -21.38 36.35 -46.29
C ASN A 301 -21.15 36.61 -44.80
N SER A 302 -22.07 37.33 -44.14
CA SER A 302 -22.03 37.54 -42.69
C SER A 302 -22.24 36.22 -41.92
N ALA A 303 -23.19 35.39 -42.36
CA ALA A 303 -23.42 34.06 -41.82
C ALA A 303 -22.19 33.17 -42.00
N LEU A 304 -21.55 33.18 -43.17
CA LEU A 304 -20.31 32.43 -43.44
C LEU A 304 -19.19 32.84 -42.48
N PHE A 305 -18.99 34.14 -42.25
CA PHE A 305 -18.01 34.64 -41.29
C PHE A 305 -18.32 34.18 -39.86
N ASN A 306 -19.58 34.32 -39.42
CA ASN A 306 -20.01 33.90 -38.08
C ASN A 306 -19.90 32.37 -37.90
N ASN A 307 -20.27 31.59 -38.92
CA ASN A 307 -20.14 30.13 -38.94
C ASN A 307 -18.65 29.74 -38.88
N GLY A 308 -17.78 30.46 -39.58
CA GLY A 308 -16.33 30.30 -39.49
C GLY A 308 -15.79 30.55 -38.07
N LYS A 309 -16.28 31.60 -37.40
CA LYS A 309 -15.94 31.87 -35.99
C LYS A 309 -16.40 30.75 -35.07
N ILE A 310 -17.65 30.31 -35.18
CA ILE A 310 -18.20 29.20 -34.39
C ILE A 310 -17.40 27.91 -34.64
N LYS A 311 -17.03 27.63 -35.89
CA LYS A 311 -16.19 26.47 -36.23
C LYS A 311 -14.83 26.55 -35.56
N PHE A 312 -14.18 27.71 -35.56
CA PHE A 312 -12.92 27.91 -34.85
C PHE A 312 -13.08 27.72 -33.34
N GLU A 313 -14.12 28.27 -32.73
CA GLU A 313 -14.45 28.05 -31.31
C GLU A 313 -14.67 26.56 -31.01
N MET A 314 -15.37 25.82 -31.87
CA MET A 314 -15.59 24.38 -31.69
C MET A 314 -14.31 23.56 -31.87
N GLN A 315 -13.41 23.96 -32.77
CA GLN A 315 -12.10 23.31 -32.91
C GLN A 315 -11.24 23.52 -31.66
N ASN A 316 -11.21 24.74 -31.12
CA ASN A 316 -10.51 25.04 -29.88
C ASN A 316 -11.13 24.27 -28.70
N TYR A 317 -12.46 24.24 -28.60
CA TYR A 317 -13.16 23.47 -27.58
C TYR A 317 -12.82 21.97 -27.64
N GLN A 318 -12.78 21.38 -28.85
CA GLN A 318 -12.38 19.99 -29.04
C GLN A 318 -10.91 19.75 -28.64
N PHE A 319 -10.02 20.69 -28.96
CA PHE A 319 -8.61 20.62 -28.57
C PHE A 319 -8.45 20.68 -27.04
N GLU A 320 -9.08 21.65 -26.38
CA GLU A 320 -9.10 21.79 -24.91
C GLU A 320 -9.69 20.55 -24.23
N LEU A 321 -10.78 20.01 -24.79
CA LEU A 321 -11.41 18.80 -24.28
C LEU A 321 -10.44 17.61 -24.40
N LYS A 322 -9.75 17.45 -25.53
CA LYS A 322 -8.73 16.40 -25.72
C LYS A 322 -7.57 16.55 -24.74
N GLU A 323 -7.08 17.78 -24.55
CA GLU A 323 -5.99 18.07 -23.62
C GLU A 323 -6.41 17.77 -22.17
N SER A 324 -7.61 18.19 -21.76
CA SER A 324 -8.17 17.89 -20.44
C SER A 324 -8.28 16.38 -20.19
N HIS A 325 -8.75 15.61 -21.17
CA HIS A 325 -8.80 14.14 -21.07
C HIS A 325 -7.40 13.53 -20.93
N GLN A 326 -6.40 14.07 -21.63
CA GLN A 326 -5.03 13.60 -21.52
C GLN A 326 -4.46 13.91 -20.13
N ARG A 327 -4.63 15.14 -19.62
CA ARG A 327 -4.23 15.52 -18.26
C ARG A 327 -4.84 14.61 -17.20
N LEU A 328 -6.14 14.32 -17.30
CA LEU A 328 -6.80 13.38 -16.37
C LEU A 328 -6.22 11.96 -16.43
N LYS A 329 -5.80 11.48 -17.61
CA LYS A 329 -5.11 10.18 -17.73
C LYS A 329 -3.74 10.20 -17.06
N ASP A 330 -2.99 11.28 -17.24
CA ASP A 330 -1.67 11.44 -16.65
C ASP A 330 -1.74 11.56 -15.13
N GLU A 331 -2.71 12.32 -14.60
CA GLU A 331 -3.01 12.38 -13.16
C GLU A 331 -3.36 11.01 -12.58
N ARG A 332 -4.23 10.24 -13.26
CA ARG A 332 -4.56 8.85 -12.85
C ARG A 332 -3.32 7.95 -12.83
N LYS A 333 -2.42 8.08 -13.82
CA LYS A 333 -1.18 7.31 -13.87
C LYS A 333 -0.27 7.65 -12.69
N ILE A 334 -0.08 8.94 -12.40
CA ILE A 334 0.70 9.39 -11.24
C ILE A 334 0.10 8.85 -9.93
N PHE A 335 -1.22 8.93 -9.79
CA PHE A 335 -1.93 8.40 -8.63
C PHE A 335 -1.68 6.89 -8.43
N TYR A 336 -1.75 6.09 -9.50
CA TYR A 336 -1.45 4.66 -9.41
C TYR A 336 0.03 4.36 -9.08
N ILE A 337 0.97 5.17 -9.58
CA ILE A 337 2.39 5.05 -9.21
C ILE A 337 2.58 5.32 -7.71
N ILE A 338 1.91 6.34 -7.17
CA ILE A 338 1.97 6.65 -5.73
C ILE A 338 1.43 5.48 -4.90
N ILE A 339 0.25 4.93 -5.27
CA ILE A 339 -0.32 3.77 -4.57
C ILE A 339 0.63 2.57 -4.63
N ALA A 340 1.17 2.25 -5.81
CA ALA A 340 2.10 1.14 -5.97
C ALA A 340 3.35 1.32 -5.10
N SER A 341 3.92 2.54 -5.07
CA SER A 341 5.09 2.84 -4.24
C SER A 341 4.79 2.71 -2.75
N ALA A 342 3.61 3.16 -2.29
CA ALA A 342 3.19 3.02 -0.91
C ALA A 342 3.02 1.54 -0.51
N VAL A 343 2.42 0.71 -1.37
CA VAL A 343 2.30 -0.74 -1.15
C VAL A 343 3.67 -1.40 -1.04
N ILE A 344 4.63 -1.04 -1.90
CA ILE A 344 6.00 -1.55 -1.84
C ILE A 344 6.68 -1.17 -0.52
N ILE A 345 6.54 0.09 -0.08
CA ILE A 345 7.10 0.55 1.20
C ILE A 345 6.50 -0.23 2.38
N ILE A 346 5.19 -0.44 2.39
CA ILE A 346 4.52 -1.25 3.43
C ILE A 346 5.09 -2.67 3.45
N LEU A 347 5.25 -3.31 2.29
CA LEU A 347 5.84 -4.65 2.19
C LEU A 347 7.28 -4.68 2.72
N LEU A 348 8.10 -3.68 2.39
CA LEU A 348 9.47 -3.56 2.89
C LEU A 348 9.51 -3.37 4.42
N VAL A 349 8.61 -2.56 4.99
CA VAL A 349 8.48 -2.40 6.44
C VAL A 349 8.06 -3.72 7.10
N LEU A 350 7.09 -4.43 6.53
CA LEU A 350 6.67 -5.73 7.05
C LEU A 350 7.80 -6.76 7.00
N LEU A 351 8.56 -6.81 5.90
CA LEU A 351 9.75 -7.67 5.78
C LEU A 351 10.83 -7.29 6.79
N PHE A 352 11.08 -6.00 7.00
CA PHE A 352 12.02 -5.51 8.01
C PHE A 352 11.61 -5.92 9.42
N LEU A 353 10.33 -5.71 9.79
CA LEU A 353 9.79 -6.12 11.08
C LEU A 353 9.85 -7.64 11.28
N TYR A 354 9.52 -8.40 10.23
CA TYR A 354 9.62 -9.86 10.22
C TYR A 354 11.05 -10.32 10.48
N ASN A 355 12.02 -9.81 9.71
CA ASN A 355 13.43 -10.15 9.86
C ASN A 355 13.98 -9.76 11.24
N ASN A 356 13.61 -8.57 11.75
CA ASN A 356 14.04 -8.13 13.07
C ASN A 356 13.45 -9.01 14.18
N SER A 357 12.19 -9.44 14.03
CA SER A 357 11.56 -10.37 14.97
C SER A 357 12.25 -11.73 15.01
N ILE A 358 12.70 -12.23 13.84
CA ILE A 358 13.49 -13.47 13.75
C ILE A 358 14.84 -13.29 14.42
N LYS A 359 15.56 -12.20 14.12
CA LYS A 359 16.86 -11.90 14.71
C LYS A 359 16.77 -11.80 16.24
N TYR A 360 15.74 -11.14 16.76
CA TYR A 360 15.50 -11.06 18.20
C TYR A 360 15.27 -12.43 18.84
N ARG A 361 14.48 -13.31 18.20
CA ARG A 361 14.28 -14.69 18.66
C ARG A 361 15.59 -15.50 18.65
N GLN A 362 16.39 -15.36 17.60
CA GLN A 362 17.70 -16.02 17.49
C GLN A 362 18.65 -15.53 18.59
N GLN A 363 18.75 -14.23 18.81
CA GLN A 363 19.63 -13.65 19.83
C GLN A 363 19.22 -14.10 21.24
N LYS A 364 17.91 -14.11 21.54
CA LYS A 364 17.41 -14.65 22.80
C LYS A 364 17.79 -16.13 22.99
N LYS A 365 17.72 -16.93 21.92
CA LYS A 365 18.12 -18.35 21.98
C LYS A 365 19.62 -18.52 22.20
N ILE A 366 20.46 -17.70 21.56
CA ILE A 366 21.92 -17.69 21.77
C ILE A 366 22.26 -17.33 23.20
N THR A 367 21.70 -16.24 23.73
CA THR A 367 21.95 -15.82 25.12
C THR A 367 21.52 -16.90 26.13
N GLN A 368 20.42 -17.59 25.88
CA GLN A 368 20.01 -18.72 26.71
C GLN A 368 21.03 -19.86 26.67
N LEU A 369 21.50 -20.25 25.48
CA LEU A 369 22.52 -21.30 25.32
C LEU A 369 23.86 -20.92 25.96
N GLU A 370 24.27 -19.66 25.84
CA GLU A 370 25.49 -19.15 26.50
C GLU A 370 25.37 -19.18 28.02
N PHE A 371 24.18 -18.86 28.56
CA PHE A 371 23.91 -18.93 29.99
C PHE A 371 23.94 -20.38 30.50
N GLU A 372 23.28 -21.30 29.79
CA GLU A 372 23.32 -22.74 30.10
C GLU A 372 24.75 -23.29 30.06
N LYS A 373 25.54 -22.90 29.05
CA LYS A 373 26.95 -23.28 28.94
C LYS A 373 27.78 -22.75 30.12
N LYS A 374 27.64 -21.47 30.48
CA LYS A 374 28.35 -20.89 31.63
C LYS A 374 28.02 -21.58 32.95
N GLN A 375 26.77 -22.01 33.15
CA GLN A 375 26.42 -22.79 34.34
C GLN A 375 27.13 -24.15 34.35
N SER A 376 27.14 -24.84 33.21
CA SER A 376 27.86 -26.11 33.07
C SER A 376 29.35 -25.95 33.34
N ASP A 377 30.00 -24.94 32.75
CA ASP A 377 31.43 -24.69 32.94
C ASP A 377 31.77 -24.35 34.40
N ASN A 378 30.93 -23.56 35.08
CA ASN A 378 31.11 -23.28 36.52
C ASN A 378 30.94 -24.54 37.36
N LEU A 379 29.99 -25.41 37.04
CA LEU A 379 29.80 -26.68 37.76
C LEU A 379 31.06 -27.55 37.66
N ILE A 380 31.61 -27.69 36.45
CA ILE A 380 32.86 -28.42 36.21
C ILE A 380 34.02 -27.81 37.02
N LEU A 381 34.16 -26.48 37.02
CA LEU A 381 35.22 -25.80 37.77
C LEU A 381 35.10 -26.02 39.28
N THR A 382 33.88 -25.95 39.83
CA THR A 382 33.67 -26.20 41.27
C THR A 382 34.01 -27.64 41.66
N GLN A 383 33.76 -28.60 40.77
CA GLN A 383 34.13 -29.99 40.98
C GLN A 383 35.67 -30.17 41.00
N GLN A 384 36.39 -29.52 40.08
CA GLN A 384 37.85 -29.55 40.04
C GLN A 384 38.50 -28.92 41.29
N LEU A 385 37.99 -27.77 41.74
CA LEU A 385 38.50 -27.12 42.95
C LEU A 385 38.33 -28.01 44.19
N LYS A 386 37.17 -28.67 44.31
CA LYS A 386 36.90 -29.60 45.41
C LYS A 386 37.85 -30.80 45.39
N GLU A 387 38.14 -31.35 44.21
CA GLU A 387 39.13 -32.41 44.05
C GLU A 387 40.53 -31.95 44.49
N GLN A 388 40.95 -30.75 44.08
CA GLN A 388 42.25 -30.18 44.47
C GLN A 388 42.38 -29.96 45.99
N GLU A 389 41.33 -29.45 46.64
CA GLU A 389 41.30 -29.28 48.11
C GLU A 389 41.45 -30.63 48.84
N THR A 390 40.77 -31.68 48.36
CA THR A 390 40.86 -33.00 48.97
C THR A 390 42.28 -33.60 48.88
N LEU A 391 42.97 -33.38 47.76
CA LEU A 391 44.35 -33.85 47.59
C LEU A 391 45.32 -33.12 48.54
N SER A 392 45.17 -31.80 48.70
CA SER A 392 46.04 -31.02 49.60
C SER A 392 45.91 -31.42 51.07
N LEU A 393 44.70 -31.77 51.52
CA LEU A 393 44.47 -32.25 52.89
C LEU A 393 45.20 -33.57 53.16
N LEU A 394 45.16 -34.50 52.20
CA LEU A 394 45.79 -35.81 52.32
C LEU A 394 47.32 -35.69 52.45
N GLU A 395 47.94 -34.74 51.75
CA GLU A 395 49.38 -34.49 51.80
C GLU A 395 49.85 -33.97 53.16
N LYS A 396 49.07 -33.07 53.79
CA LYS A 396 49.39 -32.55 55.14
C LYS A 396 49.40 -33.64 56.20
N GLU A 397 48.46 -34.57 56.13
CA GLU A 397 48.36 -35.65 57.11
C GLU A 397 49.58 -36.60 57.05
N ARG A 398 50.08 -36.85 55.83
CA ARG A 398 51.27 -37.70 55.62
C ARG A 398 52.52 -37.14 56.29
N LEU A 399 52.79 -35.85 56.12
CA LEU A 399 54.00 -35.19 56.64
C LEU A 399 54.07 -35.20 58.17
N LYS A 400 52.92 -35.08 58.84
CA LYS A 400 52.85 -35.07 60.31
C LYS A 400 53.33 -36.39 60.93
N ASN A 401 52.93 -37.52 60.34
CA ASN A 401 53.29 -38.84 60.86
C ASN A 401 54.79 -39.15 60.76
N GLU A 402 55.47 -38.60 59.76
CA GLU A 402 56.91 -38.82 59.53
C GLU A 402 57.79 -38.19 60.62
N ILE A 403 57.42 -37.00 61.09
CA ILE A 403 58.13 -36.27 62.15
C ILE A 403 58.07 -37.03 63.49
N GLU A 404 56.90 -37.58 63.84
CA GLU A 404 56.71 -38.23 65.14
C GLU A 404 57.60 -39.48 65.31
N GLN A 405 57.86 -40.19 64.21
CA GLN A 405 58.66 -41.42 64.22
C GLN A 405 60.15 -41.14 64.52
N GLN A 406 60.71 -40.04 64.00
CA GLN A 406 62.12 -39.70 64.18
C GLN A 406 62.48 -39.37 65.64
N ASN A 407 61.60 -38.66 66.36
CA ASN A 407 61.84 -38.27 67.75
C ASN A 407 61.95 -39.46 68.71
N ARG A 408 61.18 -40.52 68.48
CA ARG A 408 61.22 -41.73 69.32
C ARG A 408 62.58 -42.44 69.23
N GLN A 409 63.22 -42.45 68.06
CA GLN A 409 64.50 -43.15 67.86
C GLN A 409 65.65 -42.48 68.62
N LEU A 410 65.75 -41.15 68.57
CA LEU A 410 66.82 -40.39 69.21
C LEU A 410 66.82 -40.56 70.74
N THR A 411 65.63 -40.59 71.34
CA THR A 411 65.43 -40.70 72.80
C THR A 411 65.94 -42.04 73.36
N SER A 412 65.72 -43.15 72.64
CA SER A 412 66.16 -44.49 73.05
C SER A 412 67.69 -44.64 73.08
N GLN A 413 68.38 -44.02 72.13
CA GLN A 413 69.84 -44.08 72.06
C GLN A 413 70.52 -43.40 73.26
N ALA A 414 70.00 -42.25 73.70
CA ALA A 414 70.52 -41.52 74.85
C ALA A 414 70.44 -42.33 76.17
N LEU A 415 69.34 -43.06 76.39
CA LEU A 415 69.16 -43.90 77.59
C LEU A 415 70.16 -45.06 77.65
N THR A 416 70.41 -45.69 76.51
CA THR A 416 71.32 -46.85 76.42
C THR A 416 72.76 -46.47 76.76
N ILE A 417 73.19 -45.27 76.34
CA ILE A 417 74.53 -44.75 76.66
C ILE A 417 74.67 -44.51 78.17
N SER A 418 73.66 -43.93 78.82
CA SER A 418 73.69 -43.69 80.27
C SER A 418 73.80 -44.98 81.06
N SER A 419 72.97 -46.00 80.76
CA SER A 419 72.98 -47.27 81.51
C SER A 419 74.29 -48.05 81.38
N ARG A 420 74.97 -47.96 80.23
CA ARG A 420 76.27 -48.62 80.04
C ARG A 420 77.35 -48.04 80.96
N ASN A 421 77.31 -46.74 81.20
CA ASN A 421 78.29 -46.09 82.07
C ASN A 421 78.07 -46.47 83.55
N ASP A 422 76.82 -46.61 83.99
CA ASP A 422 76.48 -47.05 85.36
C ASP A 422 77.07 -48.44 85.65
N VAL A 423 76.96 -49.39 84.71
CA VAL A 423 77.51 -50.76 84.85
C VAL A 423 79.05 -50.74 84.97
N VAL A 424 79.73 -49.86 84.24
CA VAL A 424 81.20 -49.76 84.29
C VAL A 424 81.65 -49.22 85.65
N GLU A 425 80.91 -48.30 86.26
CA GLU A 425 81.21 -47.77 87.58
C GLU A 425 81.03 -48.83 88.69
N GLU A 426 80.00 -49.68 88.58
CA GLU A 426 79.76 -50.81 89.49
C GLU A 426 80.88 -51.87 89.42
N ILE A 427 81.38 -52.17 88.22
CA ILE A 427 82.53 -53.08 88.02
C ILE A 427 83.80 -52.50 88.66
N ILE A 428 84.02 -51.18 88.57
CA ILE A 428 85.19 -50.53 89.18
C ILE A 428 85.13 -50.60 90.70
N GLU A 429 83.97 -50.40 91.33
CA GLU A 429 83.84 -50.54 92.78
C GLU A 429 84.07 -51.97 93.26
N ALA A 430 83.60 -52.98 92.51
CA ALA A 430 83.84 -54.38 92.83
C ALA A 430 85.33 -54.75 92.76
N ILE A 431 86.08 -54.20 91.80
CA ILE A 431 87.52 -54.47 91.63
C ILE A 431 88.34 -53.75 92.72
N VAL A 432 87.98 -52.53 93.13
CA VAL A 432 88.76 -51.76 94.12
C VAL A 432 88.71 -52.38 95.53
N ASN A 433 87.66 -53.13 95.86
CA ASN A 433 87.45 -53.67 97.21
C ASN A 433 88.13 -55.03 97.48
N GLN A 434 88.99 -55.53 96.59
CA GLN A 434 89.73 -56.77 96.84
C GLN A 434 91.09 -56.52 97.52
N PRO A 435 91.39 -57.20 98.65
CA PRO A 435 92.58 -56.92 99.48
C PRO A 435 93.92 -57.27 98.80
N GLU A 436 93.91 -58.11 97.76
CA GLU A 436 95.12 -58.48 97.00
C GLU A 436 95.58 -57.39 96.01
N ILE A 437 94.68 -56.47 95.63
CA ILE A 437 94.93 -55.42 94.63
C ILE A 437 95.64 -54.19 95.23
N SER A 438 95.59 -54.01 96.55
CA SER A 438 96.19 -52.87 97.27
C SER A 438 97.72 -52.78 97.10
N ASN A 439 98.39 -53.88 96.75
CA ASN A 439 99.85 -53.95 96.62
C ASN A 439 100.36 -53.80 95.18
N ASN A 440 99.49 -53.66 94.16
CA ASN A 440 99.89 -53.50 92.76
C ASN A 440 99.69 -52.06 92.26
N THR A 441 100.73 -51.23 92.43
CA THR A 441 100.73 -49.80 92.14
C THR A 441 100.40 -49.45 90.68
N LYS A 442 100.68 -50.34 89.71
CA LYS A 442 100.33 -50.12 88.29
C LYS A 442 98.82 -50.25 88.06
N LEU A 443 98.19 -51.27 88.64
CA LEU A 443 96.76 -51.52 88.46
C LEU A 443 95.91 -50.45 89.15
N VAL A 444 96.34 -50.00 90.34
CA VAL A 444 95.68 -48.90 91.07
C VAL A 444 95.70 -47.61 90.24
N ASN A 445 96.81 -47.30 89.56
CA ASN A 445 96.89 -46.13 88.69
C ASN A 445 96.01 -46.28 87.44
N SER A 446 95.97 -47.44 86.78
CA SER A 446 95.06 -47.66 85.64
C SER A 446 93.57 -47.57 86.02
N ILE A 447 93.19 -48.07 87.20
CA ILE A 447 91.84 -47.87 87.75
C ILE A 447 91.58 -46.40 88.04
N LYS A 448 92.58 -45.66 88.53
CA LYS A 448 92.47 -44.21 88.78
C LYS A 448 92.26 -43.44 87.48
N ASP A 449 92.98 -43.78 86.41
CA ASP A 449 92.83 -43.17 85.08
C ASP A 449 91.46 -43.49 84.46
N LEU A 450 90.99 -44.72 84.60
CA LEU A 450 89.65 -45.12 84.12
C LEU A 450 88.54 -44.42 84.93
N LYS A 451 88.72 -44.26 86.24
CA LYS A 451 87.84 -43.49 87.13
C LYS A 451 87.89 -41.99 86.82
N ILE A 452 89.03 -41.45 86.39
CA ILE A 452 89.14 -40.08 85.88
C ILE A 452 88.38 -39.96 84.56
N GLN A 453 88.53 -40.87 83.60
CA GLN A 453 87.77 -40.80 82.35
C GLN A 453 86.26 -40.91 82.56
N LEU A 454 85.80 -41.72 83.53
CA LEU A 454 84.39 -41.78 83.91
C LEU A 454 83.91 -40.56 84.71
N LYS A 455 84.78 -39.94 85.55
CA LYS A 455 84.46 -38.71 86.31
C LYS A 455 84.63 -37.41 85.54
N THR A 456 85.37 -37.41 84.42
CA THR A 456 85.57 -36.21 83.58
C THR A 456 84.31 -35.91 82.76
N ASN A 457 83.36 -36.84 82.69
CA ASN A 457 81.97 -36.54 82.36
C ASN A 457 81.18 -36.37 83.66
N ASN A 458 80.75 -35.14 83.96
CA ASN A 458 79.66 -34.94 84.92
C ASN A 458 78.41 -35.58 84.28
N GLN A 459 78.19 -36.88 84.56
CA GLN A 459 77.27 -37.77 83.83
C GLN A 459 75.85 -37.19 83.72
N TRP A 460 75.44 -36.36 84.71
CA TRP A 460 74.16 -35.66 84.73
C TRP A 460 74.12 -34.39 83.90
N ASP A 461 75.19 -33.60 83.84
CA ASP A 461 75.18 -32.37 83.05
C ASP A 461 75.20 -32.67 81.55
N SER A 462 75.85 -33.75 81.12
CA SER A 462 75.80 -34.18 79.71
C SER A 462 74.40 -34.66 79.31
N PHE A 463 73.72 -35.43 80.18
CA PHE A 463 72.33 -35.83 79.95
C PHE A 463 71.41 -34.61 79.84
N PHE A 464 71.50 -33.66 80.77
CA PHE A 464 70.67 -32.46 80.73
C PHE A 464 70.94 -31.59 79.50
N LYS A 465 72.20 -31.40 79.09
CA LYS A 465 72.52 -30.68 77.85
C LYS A 465 71.95 -31.35 76.60
N HIS A 466 72.04 -32.68 76.49
CA HIS A 466 71.47 -33.40 75.34
C HIS A 466 69.94 -33.39 75.36
N PHE A 467 69.34 -33.61 76.53
CA PHE A 467 67.90 -33.57 76.71
C PHE A 467 67.33 -32.19 76.35
N GLU A 468 67.99 -31.11 76.78
CA GLU A 468 67.59 -29.73 76.46
C GLU A 468 67.76 -29.40 74.98
N GLY A 469 68.82 -29.90 74.35
CA GLY A 469 69.06 -29.70 72.92
C GLY A 469 68.02 -30.35 72.01
N VAL A 470 67.35 -31.41 72.48
CA VAL A 470 66.29 -32.11 71.72
C VAL A 470 64.90 -31.58 72.08
N ASN A 471 64.65 -31.26 73.35
CA ASN A 471 63.32 -30.93 73.85
C ASN A 471 63.17 -29.43 74.15
N GLN A 472 63.49 -28.58 73.16
CA GLN A 472 63.25 -27.13 73.11
C GLN A 472 63.06 -26.43 74.48
N ASN A 473 64.15 -26.26 75.23
CA ASN A 473 64.18 -25.53 76.51
C ASN A 473 63.31 -26.11 77.66
N PHE A 474 62.90 -27.37 77.59
CA PHE A 474 62.04 -28.00 78.61
C PHE A 474 62.59 -27.87 80.04
N ILE A 475 63.87 -28.18 80.29
CA ILE A 475 64.46 -28.12 81.64
C ILE A 475 64.53 -26.67 82.11
N THR A 476 64.81 -25.72 81.20
CA THR A 476 64.80 -24.29 81.47
C THR A 476 63.41 -23.84 81.94
N THR A 477 62.36 -24.15 81.18
CA THR A 477 60.98 -23.81 81.54
C THR A 477 60.50 -24.52 82.80
N LEU A 478 60.92 -25.77 83.01
CA LEU A 478 60.60 -26.53 84.22
C LEU A 478 61.21 -25.89 85.48
N LYS A 479 62.47 -25.45 85.40
CA LYS A 479 63.16 -24.75 86.49
C LYS A 479 62.55 -23.38 86.78
N GLU A 480 62.12 -22.67 85.75
CA GLU A 480 61.42 -21.38 85.91
C GLU A 480 60.07 -21.55 86.60
N ARG A 481 59.29 -22.58 86.25
CA ARG A 481 57.98 -22.83 86.88
C ARG A 481 58.09 -23.43 88.28
N HIS A 482 59.09 -24.28 88.53
CA HIS A 482 59.24 -25.04 89.77
C HIS A 482 60.67 -24.91 90.33
N PRO A 483 61.04 -23.71 90.85
CA PRO A 483 62.40 -23.43 91.31
C PRO A 483 62.83 -24.26 92.53
N ASP A 484 61.89 -24.81 93.30
CA ASP A 484 62.16 -25.61 94.51
C ASP A 484 62.57 -27.06 94.22
N LEU A 485 62.58 -27.48 92.94
CA LEU A 485 62.99 -28.83 92.56
C LEU A 485 64.51 -29.01 92.67
N SER A 486 64.91 -30.04 93.39
CA SER A 486 66.31 -30.47 93.42
C SER A 486 66.72 -31.07 92.07
N SER A 487 68.01 -31.03 91.75
CA SER A 487 68.55 -31.65 90.52
C SER A 487 68.18 -33.14 90.41
N SER A 488 68.03 -33.85 91.53
CA SER A 488 67.60 -35.26 91.56
C SER A 488 66.12 -35.46 91.16
N GLU A 489 65.28 -34.46 91.44
CA GLU A 489 63.85 -34.48 91.09
C GLU A 489 63.64 -34.06 89.63
N ILE A 490 64.43 -33.08 89.14
CA ILE A 490 64.47 -32.71 87.72
C ILE A 490 64.89 -33.92 86.87
N ARG A 491 65.93 -34.65 87.32
CA ARG A 491 66.34 -35.90 86.67
C ARG A 491 65.19 -36.91 86.59
N PHE A 492 64.46 -37.09 87.68
CA PHE A 492 63.32 -38.01 87.72
C PHE A 492 62.20 -37.55 86.75
N ILE A 493 61.95 -36.25 86.66
CA ILE A 493 60.98 -35.66 85.73
C ILE A 493 61.38 -35.88 84.28
N CYS A 494 62.66 -35.77 83.92
CA CYS A 494 63.11 -36.09 82.57
C CYS A 494 62.79 -37.54 82.17
N TYR A 495 62.96 -38.50 83.08
CA TYR A 495 62.56 -39.89 82.81
C TYR A 495 61.05 -40.03 82.61
N VAL A 496 60.26 -39.27 83.37
CA VAL A 496 58.80 -39.22 83.16
C VAL A 496 58.47 -38.60 81.81
N TYR A 497 59.09 -37.47 81.42
CA TYR A 497 58.90 -36.83 80.11
C TYR A 497 59.19 -37.78 78.94
N MET A 498 60.16 -38.68 79.10
CA MET A 498 60.49 -39.71 78.10
C MET A 498 59.44 -40.85 78.04
N ASN A 499 58.34 -40.72 78.76
CA ASN A 499 57.26 -41.68 78.89
C ASN A 499 57.73 -43.06 79.41
N LEU A 500 58.79 -43.08 80.23
CA LEU A 500 59.25 -44.32 80.86
C LEU A 500 58.26 -44.75 81.95
N SER A 501 57.95 -46.03 81.97
CA SER A 501 57.12 -46.63 83.01
C SER A 501 57.87 -46.59 84.36
N HIS A 502 57.13 -46.58 85.47
CA HIS A 502 57.75 -46.60 86.79
C HIS A 502 58.63 -47.85 87.04
N LYS A 503 58.42 -48.95 86.28
CA LYS A 503 59.25 -50.16 86.37
C LYS A 503 60.62 -49.91 85.72
N GLU A 504 60.64 -49.26 84.56
CA GLU A 504 61.87 -48.90 83.85
C GLU A 504 62.67 -47.87 84.63
N ILE A 505 61.99 -46.82 85.14
CA ILE A 505 62.65 -45.80 85.97
C ILE A 505 63.25 -46.42 87.24
N ALA A 506 62.54 -47.36 87.88
CA ALA A 506 63.04 -48.06 89.05
C ALA A 506 64.28 -48.91 88.76
N SER A 507 64.29 -49.60 87.61
CA SER A 507 65.45 -50.35 87.13
C SER A 507 66.65 -49.43 86.86
N ILE A 508 66.43 -48.27 86.24
CA ILE A 508 67.48 -47.29 85.94
C ILE A 508 68.07 -46.70 87.23
N LEU A 509 67.24 -46.47 88.24
CA LEU A 509 67.67 -45.86 89.50
C LEU A 509 68.17 -46.89 90.54
N ASN A 510 68.16 -48.18 90.21
CA ASN A 510 68.46 -49.29 91.13
C ASN A 510 67.69 -49.19 92.46
N ILE A 511 66.39 -48.88 92.38
CA ILE A 511 65.47 -48.80 93.51
C ILE A 511 64.26 -49.71 93.27
N SER A 512 63.52 -50.05 94.32
CA SER A 512 62.27 -50.81 94.14
C SER A 512 61.24 -49.99 93.31
N PRO A 513 60.40 -50.64 92.48
CA PRO A 513 59.28 -49.97 91.79
C PRO A 513 58.36 -49.18 92.72
N GLU A 514 58.22 -49.65 93.95
CA GLU A 514 57.45 -48.99 95.01
C GLU A 514 58.13 -47.70 95.50
N SER A 515 59.45 -47.72 95.69
CA SER A 515 60.25 -46.52 95.98
C SER A 515 60.15 -45.50 94.85
N CYS A 516 60.12 -45.95 93.60
CA CYS A 516 59.94 -45.08 92.42
C CYS A 516 58.55 -44.42 92.40
N ARG A 517 57.48 -45.17 92.67
CA ARG A 517 56.12 -44.62 92.80
C ARG A 517 56.02 -43.58 93.91
N LYS A 518 56.55 -43.89 95.10
CA LYS A 518 56.61 -42.94 96.22
C LYS A 518 57.44 -41.70 95.90
N ARG A 519 58.46 -41.81 95.04
CA ARG A 519 59.22 -40.64 94.55
C ARG A 519 58.40 -39.79 93.59
N LYS A 520 57.68 -40.43 92.65
CA LYS A 520 56.73 -39.77 91.73
C LYS A 520 55.67 -38.99 92.51
N GLU A 521 55.05 -39.62 93.51
CA GLU A 521 54.03 -38.97 94.37
C GLU A 521 54.58 -37.78 95.14
N ARG A 522 55.80 -37.90 95.70
CA ARG A 522 56.46 -36.79 96.40
C ARG A 522 56.73 -35.60 95.46
N ILE A 523 57.22 -35.88 94.25
CA ILE A 523 57.45 -34.84 93.24
C ILE A 523 56.13 -34.19 92.81
N SER A 524 55.09 -34.98 92.52
CA SER A 524 53.75 -34.49 92.18
C SER A 524 53.18 -33.57 93.27
N LYS A 525 53.35 -33.91 94.55
CA LYS A 525 52.95 -33.03 95.66
C LYS A 525 53.80 -31.76 95.73
N LYS A 526 55.10 -31.86 95.48
CA LYS A 526 56.04 -30.72 95.54
C LYS A 526 55.77 -29.68 94.45
N ILE A 527 55.35 -30.11 93.26
CA ILE A 527 54.98 -29.22 92.16
C ILE A 527 53.50 -28.76 92.20
N ASN A 528 52.78 -29.05 93.29
CA ASN A 528 51.34 -28.76 93.44
C ASN A 528 50.47 -29.27 92.28
N LEU A 529 50.70 -30.51 91.84
CA LEU A 529 49.93 -31.12 90.75
C LEU A 529 48.48 -31.40 91.20
N PRO A 530 47.44 -30.96 90.46
CA PRO A 530 46.05 -31.26 90.78
C PRO A 530 45.76 -32.77 90.71
N ASP A 531 44.97 -33.31 91.66
CA ASP A 531 44.70 -34.76 91.81
C ASP A 531 44.13 -35.46 90.56
N LYS A 532 43.65 -34.71 89.56
CA LYS A 532 43.06 -35.23 88.31
C LYS A 532 44.02 -35.29 87.11
N ILE A 533 45.23 -34.74 87.21
CA ILE A 533 46.17 -34.66 86.09
C ILE A 533 47.32 -35.62 86.33
N ASN A 534 47.64 -36.48 85.35
CA ASN A 534 48.83 -37.32 85.43
C ASN A 534 50.07 -36.45 85.26
N LEU A 535 51.09 -36.74 86.07
CA LEU A 535 52.38 -36.05 86.02
C LEU A 535 52.96 -35.98 84.59
N TYR A 536 52.80 -37.02 83.77
CA TYR A 536 53.24 -37.03 82.37
C TYR A 536 52.53 -35.97 81.52
N ASP A 537 51.19 -35.95 81.54
CA ASP A 537 50.39 -35.04 80.71
C ASP A 537 50.71 -33.58 81.04
N TYR A 538 50.86 -33.28 82.34
CA TYR A 538 51.29 -31.96 82.81
C TYR A 538 52.67 -31.59 82.29
N ILE A 539 53.64 -32.50 82.44
CA ILE A 539 55.04 -32.29 82.02
C ILE A 539 55.15 -32.14 80.50
N SER A 540 54.40 -32.92 79.71
CA SER A 540 54.42 -32.85 78.24
C SER A 540 53.80 -31.57 77.67
N ALA A 541 53.08 -30.81 78.50
CA ALA A 541 52.47 -29.53 78.16
C ALA A 541 53.28 -28.31 78.65
N ILE A 542 54.42 -28.53 79.34
CA ILE A 542 55.44 -27.52 79.61
C ILE A 542 56.29 -27.40 78.35
#